data_AF-A0A7Y3GXM0-F1
#
_entry.id   AF-A0A7Y3GXM0-F1
#
_cell.length_a   1.000
_cell.length_b   1.000
_cell.length_c   1.000
_cell.angle_alpha   90.00
_cell.angle_beta   90.00
_cell.angle_gamma   90.00
#
_symmetry.space_group_name_H-M   'P 1'
#
loop_
_entity.id
_entity.type
_entity.pdbx_description
1 polymer ?
#
loop_
_entity_poly.entity_id
_entity_poly.type
_entity_poly.pdbx_seq_one_letter_code
_entity_poly.pdbx_strand_id
1 'polypeptide(L)'
;MNQRRVRIEEVLVYLDVSDRRTFLERLRAEGLFESDEIEPEEAEDLRLAQVLMDELGVNAAGVEVVLHLRKRLFALEGRAKALLGALEASRKER
;
A
#
# COMPACT_ATOMS: atom_id res chain seq x y z
N MET A 1 7.55 18.44 -2.29
CA MET A 1 8.45 17.48 -2.97
C MET A 1 7.77 17.09 -4.26
N ASN A 2 8.43 17.18 -5.42
CA ASN A 2 7.88 16.76 -6.70
C ASN A 2 7.86 15.23 -6.70
N GLN A 3 6.80 14.61 -6.15
CA GLN A 3 6.68 13.16 -6.16
C GLN A 3 6.45 12.75 -7.61
N ARG A 4 7.46 12.11 -8.19
CA ARG A 4 7.38 11.60 -9.56
C ARG A 4 6.43 10.43 -9.51
N ARG A 5 5.23 10.61 -10.08
CA ARG A 5 4.29 9.52 -10.27
C ARG A 5 4.94 8.38 -11.03
N VAL A 6 4.64 7.17 -10.61
CA VAL A 6 5.19 5.93 -11.17
C VAL A 6 4.09 5.26 -11.97
N ARG A 7 4.40 4.76 -13.17
CA ARG A 7 3.41 4.00 -13.94
C ARG A 7 3.29 2.59 -13.39
N ILE A 8 2.05 2.13 -13.16
CA ILE A 8 1.77 0.79 -12.67
C ILE A 8 2.43 -0.28 -13.55
N GLU A 9 2.37 -0.10 -14.87
CA GLU A 9 2.95 -1.04 -15.82
C GLU A 9 4.46 -1.26 -15.61
N GLU A 10 5.20 -0.20 -15.27
CA GLU A 10 6.65 -0.30 -15.00
C GLU A 10 6.91 -1.08 -13.71
N VAL A 11 6.06 -0.87 -12.69
CA VAL A 11 6.13 -1.62 -11.43
C VAL A 11 5.81 -3.09 -11.67
N LEU A 12 4.74 -3.40 -12.39
CA LEU A 12 4.35 -4.79 -12.68
C LEU A 12 5.40 -5.55 -13.50
N VAL A 13 6.10 -4.86 -14.41
CA VAL A 13 7.26 -5.43 -15.12
C VAL A 13 8.39 -5.75 -14.15
N TYR A 14 8.69 -4.85 -13.21
CA TYR A 14 9.72 -5.07 -12.20
C TYR A 14 9.37 -6.21 -11.24
N LEU A 15 8.09 -6.40 -10.95
CA LEU A 15 7.57 -7.46 -10.09
C LEU A 15 7.44 -8.83 -10.79
N ASP A 16 7.81 -8.92 -12.07
CA ASP A 16 7.72 -10.16 -12.88
C ASP A 16 6.32 -10.80 -12.90
N VAL A 17 5.27 -9.96 -12.88
CA VAL A 17 3.89 -10.45 -12.94
C VAL A 17 3.62 -11.03 -14.33
N SER A 18 3.32 -12.34 -14.39
CA SER A 18 3.16 -13.06 -15.67
C SER A 18 1.97 -12.55 -16.49
N ASP A 19 0.80 -12.39 -15.87
CA ASP A 19 -0.40 -11.84 -16.50
C ASP A 19 -0.81 -10.52 -15.85
N ARG A 20 -0.08 -9.46 -16.22
CA ARG A 20 -0.25 -8.09 -15.72
C ARG A 20 -1.67 -7.56 -15.93
N ARG A 21 -2.26 -7.86 -17.08
CA ARG A 21 -3.58 -7.37 -17.46
C ARG A 21 -4.65 -8.00 -16.57
N THR A 22 -4.69 -9.32 -16.49
CA THR A 22 -5.67 -10.03 -15.65
C THR A 22 -5.45 -9.73 -14.16
N PHE A 23 -4.19 -9.56 -13.73
CA PHE A 23 -3.87 -9.13 -12.37
C PHE A 23 -4.49 -7.76 -12.06
N LEU A 24 -4.23 -6.76 -12.91
CA LEU A 24 -4.72 -5.40 -12.70
C LEU A 24 -6.24 -5.29 -12.85
N GLU A 25 -6.85 -6.01 -13.80
CA GLU A 25 -8.31 -6.07 -13.96
C GLU A 25 -9.00 -6.60 -12.69
N ARG A 26 -8.43 -7.64 -12.05
CA ARG A 26 -8.94 -8.18 -10.79
C ARG A 26 -8.87 -7.17 -9.65
N LEU A 27 -7.76 -6.44 -9.53
CA LEU A 27 -7.61 -5.41 -8.49
C LEU A 27 -8.57 -4.24 -8.72
N ARG A 28 -8.72 -3.78 -9.97
CA ARG A 28 -9.62 -2.68 -10.33
C ARG A 28 -11.09 -3.03 -10.11
N ALA A 29 -11.48 -4.29 -10.27
CA ALA A 29 -12.83 -4.74 -9.95
C ALA A 29 -13.21 -4.50 -8.48
N GLU A 30 -12.22 -4.43 -7.60
CA GLU A 30 -12.38 -4.15 -6.16
C GLU A 30 -12.08 -2.68 -5.81
N GLY A 31 -11.97 -1.80 -6.82
CA GLY A 31 -11.66 -0.37 -6.61
C GLY A 31 -10.22 -0.09 -6.22
N LEU A 32 -9.30 -1.04 -6.40
CA LEU A 32 -7.87 -0.85 -6.14
C LEU A 32 -7.15 -0.41 -7.43
N PHE A 33 -6.22 0.55 -7.28
CA PHE A 33 -5.33 0.99 -8.37
C PHE A 33 -6.08 1.39 -9.66
N GLU A 34 -7.11 2.24 -9.52
CA GLU A 34 -7.98 2.69 -10.63
C GLU A 34 -7.23 3.53 -11.67
N SER A 35 -6.18 4.25 -11.26
CA SER A 35 -5.31 5.01 -12.17
C SER A 35 -4.23 4.13 -12.79
N ASP A 36 -3.64 4.56 -13.91
CA ASP A 36 -2.43 3.94 -14.48
C ASP A 36 -1.14 4.47 -13.82
N GLU A 37 -1.26 5.51 -13.00
CA GLU A 37 -0.17 6.15 -12.27
C GLU A 37 -0.45 6.10 -10.78
N ILE A 38 0.59 5.79 -10.00
CA ILE A 38 0.53 5.68 -8.55
C ILE A 38 1.63 6.50 -7.91
N GLU A 39 1.43 6.88 -6.65
CA GLU A 39 2.51 7.47 -5.86
C GLU A 39 3.58 6.41 -5.54
N PRO A 40 4.86 6.80 -5.36
CA PRO A 40 5.92 5.84 -5.08
C PRO A 40 5.67 4.94 -3.87
N GLU A 41 4.94 5.44 -2.86
CA GLU A 41 4.56 4.68 -1.66
C GLU A 41 3.55 3.58 -1.97
N GLU A 42 2.69 3.77 -2.97
CA GLU A 42 1.69 2.79 -3.40
C GLU A 42 2.30 1.64 -4.22
N ALA A 43 3.54 1.79 -4.72
CA ALA A 43 4.25 0.71 -5.38
C ALA A 43 4.49 -0.48 -4.44
N GLU A 44 4.67 -0.20 -3.15
CA GLU A 44 4.80 -1.23 -2.11
C GLU A 44 3.46 -1.91 -1.80
N ASP A 45 2.34 -1.18 -1.91
CA ASP A 45 1.01 -1.78 -1.81
C ASP A 45 0.73 -2.71 -3.00
N LEU A 46 1.18 -2.34 -4.21
CA LEU A 46 1.06 -3.17 -5.41
C LEU A 46 1.93 -4.43 -5.32
N ARG A 47 3.15 -4.31 -4.80
CA ARG A 47 4.02 -5.46 -4.49
C ARG A 47 3.36 -6.40 -3.47
N LEU A 48 2.78 -5.86 -2.42
CA LEU A 48 2.09 -6.67 -1.41
C LEU A 48 0.88 -7.38 -2.02
N ALA A 49 0.07 -6.68 -2.84
CA ALA A 49 -1.04 -7.28 -3.56
C ALA A 49 -0.60 -8.48 -4.42
N GLN A 50 0.53 -8.33 -5.13
CA GLN A 50 1.12 -9.39 -5.93
C GLN A 50 1.47 -10.63 -5.09
N VAL A 51 2.21 -10.45 -3.99
CA VAL A 51 2.57 -11.56 -3.08
C VAL A 51 1.33 -12.22 -2.49
N LEU A 52 0.35 -11.44 -2.04
CA LEU A 52 -0.89 -11.98 -1.46
C LEU A 52 -1.64 -12.85 -2.47
N MET A 53 -1.74 -12.41 -3.72
CA MET A 53 -2.49 -13.12 -4.76
C MET A 53 -1.73 -14.32 -5.33
N ASP A 54 -0.45 -14.15 -5.66
CA ASP A 54 0.34 -15.14 -6.39
C ASP A 54 0.95 -16.20 -5.46
N GLU A 55 1.42 -15.81 -4.28
CA GLU A 55 2.07 -16.74 -3.34
C GLU A 55 1.11 -17.31 -2.31
N LEU A 56 0.15 -16.50 -1.84
CA LEU A 56 -0.76 -16.90 -0.75
C LEU A 56 -2.19 -17.25 -1.22
N GLY A 57 -2.48 -17.10 -2.52
CA GLY A 57 -3.78 -17.45 -3.10
C GLY A 57 -4.95 -16.58 -2.61
N VAL A 58 -4.65 -15.38 -2.11
CA VAL A 58 -5.68 -14.42 -1.67
C VAL A 58 -6.35 -13.82 -2.90
N ASN A 59 -7.66 -13.59 -2.83
CA ASN A 59 -8.39 -12.91 -3.91
C ASN A 59 -8.27 -11.38 -3.79
N ALA A 60 -8.66 -10.65 -4.84
CA ALA A 60 -8.54 -9.19 -4.86
C ALA A 60 -9.35 -8.51 -3.72
N ALA A 61 -10.54 -9.02 -3.40
CA ALA A 61 -11.33 -8.52 -2.26
C ALA A 61 -10.57 -8.67 -0.93
N GLY A 62 -9.88 -9.79 -0.73
CA GLY A 62 -9.02 -10.01 0.43
C GLY A 62 -7.81 -9.07 0.45
N VAL A 63 -7.23 -8.76 -0.71
CA VAL A 63 -6.17 -7.75 -0.84
C VAL A 63 -6.66 -6.38 -0.38
N GLU A 64 -7.87 -5.95 -0.80
CA GLU A 64 -8.48 -4.69 -0.37
C GLU A 64 -8.53 -4.61 1.15
N VAL A 65 -9.05 -5.67 1.79
CA VAL A 65 -9.16 -5.73 3.25
C VAL A 65 -7.78 -5.64 3.92
N VAL A 66 -6.78 -6.36 3.41
CA VAL A 66 -5.41 -6.33 3.96
C VAL A 66 -4.80 -4.93 3.84
N LEU A 67 -4.90 -4.29 2.68
CA LEU A 67 -4.39 -2.94 2.47
C LEU A 67 -5.11 -1.92 3.34
N HIS A 68 -6.42 -2.04 3.48
CA HIS A 68 -7.22 -1.20 4.38
C HIS A 68 -6.76 -1.34 5.85
N LEU A 69 -6.59 -2.57 6.33
CA LEU A 69 -6.12 -2.84 7.69
C LEU A 69 -4.68 -2.34 7.91
N ARG A 70 -3.79 -2.51 6.94
CA ARG A 70 -2.42 -2.00 6.97
C ARG A 70 -2.40 -0.47 7.11
N LYS A 71 -3.19 0.25 6.30
CA LYS A 71 -3.31 1.71 6.39
C LYS A 71 -3.81 2.16 7.77
N ARG A 72 -4.79 1.45 8.33
CA ARG A 72 -5.29 1.72 9.69
C ARG A 72 -4.23 1.47 10.76
N LEU A 73 -3.42 0.41 10.62
CA LEU A 73 -2.34 0.10 11.55
C LEU A 73 -1.29 1.22 11.56
N PHE A 74 -0.82 1.66 10.38
CA PHE A 74 0.14 2.76 10.30
C PHE A 74 -0.41 4.07 10.88
N ALA A 75 -1.70 4.37 10.66
CA ALA A 75 -2.33 5.53 11.26
C ALA A 75 -2.35 5.45 12.80
N LEU A 76 -2.63 4.27 13.37
CA LEU A 76 -2.61 4.05 14.82
C LEU A 76 -1.18 4.17 15.39
N GLU A 77 -0.19 3.57 14.73
CA GLU A 77 1.21 3.69 15.12
C GLU A 77 1.69 5.14 15.11
N GLY A 78 1.32 5.92 14.08
CA GLY A 78 1.64 7.34 14.00
C GLY A 78 1.06 8.14 15.16
N ARG A 79 -0.21 7.89 15.52
CA ARG A 79 -0.86 8.53 16.68
C ARG A 79 -0.18 8.15 17.99
N ALA A 80 0.17 6.87 18.17
CA ALA A 80 0.86 6.41 19.36
C ALA A 80 2.24 7.08 19.51
N LYS A 81 3.03 7.15 18.43
CA LYS A 81 4.33 7.84 18.42
C LYS A 81 4.19 9.34 18.75
N ALA A 82 3.18 10.00 18.19
CA ALA A 82 2.92 11.41 18.47
C ALA A 82 2.56 11.66 19.95
N LEU A 83 1.73 10.79 20.54
CA LEU A 83 1.39 10.86 21.96
C LEU A 83 2.62 10.66 22.86
N LEU A 84 3.45 9.66 22.56
CA LEU A 84 4.70 9.43 23.29
C LEU A 84 5.64 10.65 23.21
N GLY A 85 5.82 11.22 22.02
CA GLY A 85 6.63 12.42 21.84
C GLY A 85 6.10 13.63 22.64
N ALA A 86 4.79 13.81 22.71
CA ALA A 86 4.17 14.88 23.49
C ALA A 86 4.36 14.69 25.02
N LEU A 87 4.27 13.45 25.50
CA LEU A 87 4.53 13.12 26.91
C LEU A 87 6.00 13.36 27.29
N GLU A 88 6.93 12.97 26.42
CA GLU A 88 8.36 13.21 26.63
C GLU A 88 8.73 14.69 26.63
N ALA A 89 8.14 15.49 25.74
CA ALA A 89 8.32 16.94 25.71
C ALA A 89 7.81 17.58 27.02
N SER A 90 6.59 17.23 27.44
CA SER A 90 5.98 17.73 28.68
C SER A 90 6.78 17.39 29.95
N ARG A 91 7.53 16.26 29.92
CA ARG A 91 8.41 15.87 31.03
C ARG A 91 9.70 16.67 31.07
N LYS A 92 10.25 17.09 29.92
CA LYS A 92 11.48 17.89 29.85
C LYS A 92 11.27 19.35 30.26
N GLU A 93 10.03 19.84 30.17
CA GLU A 93 9.65 21.21 30.55
C GLU A 93 9.36 21.36 32.06
N ARG A 94 9.41 20.27 32.84
CA ARG A 94 9.27 20.24 34.30
C ARG A 94 10.60 19.96 34.99
#